data_AF-A0A830CV46-F1
#
_entry.id   AF-A0A830CV46-F1
#
_cell.length_a   1.000
_cell.length_b   1.000
_cell.length_c   1.000
_cell.angle_alpha   90.00
_cell.angle_beta   90.00
_cell.angle_gamma   90.00
#
_symmetry.space_group_name_H-M   'P 1'
#
loop_
_entity.id
_entity.type
_entity.pdbx_description
1 polymer ?
#
loop_
_entity_poly.entity_id
_entity_poly.type
_entity_poly.pdbx_seq_one_letter_code
_entity_poly.pdbx_strand_id
1 'polypeptide(L)'
;MDKMLQSPDGDITIMNDGATILEQMDVDNQIAKLMVELFRSQDYEIGDGTTGVVVMAGALLGQAEKLLERGTHPIRIAEGYEVASRIAFEHLERISHKFVFGSTDVEPLIQTCMTTLSSKIVNRCKRSLAVKAVVAVADLERKDVNLDLIKVEGKVGGKPEDTELIYGIVVDKDMSHPPMPKQIQDTNITILTCPFEPLKPKTNHKVDIDTVEKFQTLRGGLWKVICSWLSIAYSFLSCLT
;
A
#
# COMPACT_ATOMS: atom_id res chain seq x y z
N MET A 1 -1.49 -13.82 -18.90
CA MET A 1 -0.29 -14.68 -19.13
C MET A 1 0.82 -13.99 -18.39
N ASP A 2 1.40 -14.66 -17.42
CA ASP A 2 2.39 -14.04 -16.56
C ASP A 2 3.63 -13.65 -17.38
N LYS A 3 4.18 -12.50 -17.06
CA LYS A 3 5.38 -11.94 -17.67
C LYS A 3 6.50 -11.95 -16.65
N MET A 4 7.68 -12.35 -17.11
CA MET A 4 8.91 -12.26 -16.35
C MET A 4 9.68 -11.05 -16.87
N LEU A 5 9.89 -10.07 -16.00
CA LEU A 5 10.71 -8.89 -16.26
C LEU A 5 12.03 -9.05 -15.53
N GLN A 6 13.11 -8.67 -16.22
CA GLN A 6 14.44 -8.61 -15.62
C GLN A 6 14.90 -7.17 -15.64
N SER A 7 15.14 -6.61 -14.45
CA SER A 7 15.69 -5.27 -14.28
C SER A 7 17.15 -5.20 -14.75
N PRO A 8 17.68 -3.99 -15.05
CA PRO A 8 19.09 -3.81 -15.40
C PRO A 8 20.06 -4.37 -14.35
N ASP A 9 19.65 -4.33 -13.07
CA ASP A 9 20.42 -4.85 -11.93
C ASP A 9 20.37 -6.39 -11.81
N GLY A 10 19.61 -7.06 -12.66
CA GLY A 10 19.46 -8.52 -12.68
C GLY A 10 18.29 -9.06 -11.85
N ASP A 11 17.55 -8.19 -11.15
CA ASP A 11 16.37 -8.57 -10.38
C ASP A 11 15.25 -9.08 -11.29
N ILE A 12 14.68 -10.24 -10.94
CA ILE A 12 13.62 -10.89 -11.69
C ILE A 12 12.29 -10.63 -10.98
N THR A 13 11.36 -10.00 -11.68
CA THR A 13 10.00 -9.81 -11.20
C THR A 13 9.01 -10.54 -12.11
N ILE A 14 8.18 -11.40 -11.53
CA ILE A 14 7.12 -12.13 -12.24
C ILE A 14 5.79 -11.50 -11.89
N MET A 15 5.07 -11.02 -12.91
CA MET A 15 3.82 -10.29 -12.74
C MET A 15 2.89 -10.49 -13.93
N ASN A 16 1.59 -10.34 -13.68
CA ASN A 16 0.56 -10.29 -14.72
C ASN A 16 -0.14 -8.92 -14.74
N ASP A 17 0.26 -8.01 -13.85
CA ASP A 17 -0.31 -6.67 -13.76
C ASP A 17 0.35 -5.76 -14.79
N GLY A 18 -0.47 -5.11 -15.63
CA GLY A 18 0.04 -4.13 -16.59
C GLY A 18 0.75 -2.96 -15.90
N ALA A 19 0.42 -2.70 -14.63
CA ALA A 19 0.87 -1.53 -13.86
C ALA A 19 2.34 -1.59 -13.63
N THR A 20 2.70 -2.66 -12.95
CA THR A 20 4.06 -2.93 -12.56
C THR A 20 4.91 -3.17 -13.80
N ILE A 21 4.35 -3.69 -14.91
CA ILE A 21 5.07 -3.84 -16.18
C ILE A 21 5.43 -2.47 -16.78
N LEU A 22 4.44 -1.58 -16.89
CA LEU A 22 4.62 -0.27 -17.52
C LEU A 22 5.49 0.68 -16.69
N GLU A 23 5.47 0.54 -15.36
CA GLU A 23 6.36 1.30 -14.47
C GLU A 23 7.82 0.84 -14.52
N GLN A 24 8.05 -0.47 -14.70
CA GLN A 24 9.41 -1.03 -14.77
C GLN A 24 10.02 -0.96 -16.18
N MET A 25 9.21 -0.74 -17.21
CA MET A 25 9.66 -0.65 -18.59
C MET A 25 10.16 0.76 -18.89
N ASP A 26 11.35 0.87 -19.49
CA ASP A 26 11.83 2.15 -20.00
C ASP A 26 11.18 2.44 -21.36
N VAL A 27 10.50 3.59 -21.46
CA VAL A 27 9.65 3.93 -22.60
C VAL A 27 10.08 5.28 -23.18
N ASP A 28 10.63 5.26 -24.38
CA ASP A 28 11.09 6.49 -25.06
C ASP A 28 9.96 7.26 -25.74
N ASN A 29 8.95 6.57 -26.26
CA ASN A 29 7.89 7.17 -27.06
C ASN A 29 6.97 8.05 -26.18
N GLN A 30 6.78 9.32 -26.56
CA GLN A 30 5.96 10.28 -25.82
C GLN A 30 4.50 9.87 -25.67
N ILE A 31 3.91 9.22 -26.68
CA ILE A 31 2.53 8.68 -26.60
C ILE A 31 2.49 7.55 -25.57
N ALA A 32 3.52 6.71 -25.56
CA ALA A 32 3.59 5.61 -24.61
C ALA A 32 3.84 6.13 -23.18
N LYS A 33 4.62 7.20 -22.97
CA LYS A 33 4.72 7.89 -21.66
C LYS A 33 3.37 8.39 -21.17
N LEU A 34 2.58 9.00 -22.05
CA LEU A 34 1.22 9.45 -21.70
C LEU A 34 0.32 8.27 -21.35
N MET A 35 0.45 7.13 -22.03
CA MET A 35 -0.26 5.89 -21.66
C MET A 35 0.18 5.36 -20.29
N VAL A 36 1.46 5.45 -19.92
CA VAL A 36 1.95 5.09 -18.59
C VAL A 36 1.34 6.00 -17.51
N GLU A 37 1.25 7.31 -17.75
CA GLU A 37 0.63 8.25 -16.80
C GLU A 37 -0.88 8.00 -16.62
N LEU A 38 -1.60 7.78 -17.72
CA LEU A 38 -3.02 7.43 -17.70
C LEU A 38 -3.23 6.10 -16.96
N PHE A 39 -2.35 5.14 -17.20
CA PHE A 39 -2.36 3.86 -16.51
C PHE A 39 -2.18 4.05 -14.98
N ARG A 40 -1.17 4.83 -14.57
CA ARG A 40 -0.87 5.09 -13.16
C ARG A 40 -2.04 5.75 -12.44
N SER A 41 -2.73 6.66 -13.12
CA SER A 41 -3.92 7.33 -12.58
C SER A 41 -5.06 6.34 -12.35
N GLN A 42 -5.29 5.40 -13.27
CA GLN A 42 -6.31 4.36 -13.13
C GLN A 42 -6.00 3.41 -11.97
N ASP A 43 -4.74 3.01 -11.81
CA ASP A 43 -4.31 2.12 -10.73
C ASP A 43 -4.41 2.79 -9.35
N TYR A 44 -4.05 4.08 -9.26
CA TYR A 44 -4.13 4.83 -8.01
C TYR A 44 -5.56 5.10 -7.54
N GLU A 45 -6.45 5.53 -8.45
CA GLU A 45 -7.82 5.92 -8.10
C GLU A 45 -8.78 4.73 -8.01
N ILE A 46 -8.65 3.74 -8.90
CA ILE A 46 -9.61 2.63 -9.04
C ILE A 46 -8.98 1.28 -8.65
N GLY A 47 -7.71 1.05 -8.98
CA GLY A 47 -6.97 -0.16 -8.64
C GLY A 47 -7.33 -1.42 -9.46
N ASP A 48 -8.20 -1.31 -10.46
CA ASP A 48 -8.54 -2.39 -11.40
C ASP A 48 -8.83 -1.86 -12.81
N GLY A 49 -8.87 -2.77 -13.79
CA GLY A 49 -9.20 -2.47 -15.18
C GLY A 49 -8.08 -1.77 -15.96
N THR A 50 -6.90 -1.69 -15.37
CA THR A 50 -5.77 -0.91 -15.87
C THR A 50 -5.31 -1.35 -17.27
N THR A 51 -5.22 -2.65 -17.53
CA THR A 51 -4.97 -3.22 -18.88
C THR A 51 -6.09 -2.88 -19.87
N GLY A 52 -7.34 -2.87 -19.41
CA GLY A 52 -8.51 -2.62 -20.24
C GLY A 52 -8.51 -1.21 -20.81
N VAL A 53 -8.10 -0.21 -20.02
CA VAL A 53 -8.04 1.18 -20.46
C VAL A 53 -7.02 1.37 -21.60
N VAL A 54 -5.84 0.76 -21.49
CA VAL A 54 -4.80 0.85 -22.54
C VAL A 54 -5.24 0.18 -23.82
N VAL A 55 -5.84 -1.02 -23.73
CA VAL A 55 -6.36 -1.74 -24.90
C VAL A 55 -7.48 -0.95 -25.57
N MET A 56 -8.37 -0.35 -24.78
CA MET A 56 -9.46 0.49 -25.28
C MET A 56 -8.93 1.74 -25.99
N ALA A 57 -7.96 2.44 -25.42
CA ALA A 57 -7.33 3.60 -26.03
C ALA A 57 -6.64 3.24 -27.36
N GLY A 58 -5.89 2.13 -27.38
CA GLY A 58 -5.26 1.62 -28.60
C GLY A 58 -6.27 1.25 -29.68
N ALA A 59 -7.38 0.60 -29.31
CA ALA A 59 -8.46 0.25 -30.23
C ALA A 59 -9.17 1.48 -30.80
N LEU A 60 -9.42 2.50 -29.97
CA LEU A 60 -10.00 3.78 -30.42
C LEU A 60 -9.07 4.47 -31.42
N LEU A 61 -7.77 4.57 -31.12
CA LEU A 61 -6.78 5.14 -32.03
C LEU A 61 -6.73 4.40 -33.37
N GLY A 62 -6.75 3.06 -33.36
CA GLY A 62 -6.78 2.27 -34.60
C GLY A 62 -8.07 2.44 -35.42
N GLN A 63 -9.19 2.80 -34.81
CA GLN A 63 -10.41 3.16 -35.55
C GLN A 63 -10.38 4.62 -36.02
N ALA A 64 -9.78 5.52 -35.23
CA ALA A 64 -9.58 6.91 -35.63
C ALA A 64 -8.70 6.99 -36.89
N GLU A 65 -7.62 6.20 -36.97
CA GLU A 65 -6.74 6.11 -38.15
C GLU A 65 -7.53 5.82 -39.44
N LYS A 66 -8.44 4.83 -39.41
CA LYS A 66 -9.30 4.51 -40.57
C LYS A 66 -10.23 5.65 -40.97
N LEU A 67 -10.67 6.47 -40.03
CA LEU A 67 -11.50 7.64 -40.30
C LEU A 67 -10.68 8.80 -40.87
N LEU A 68 -9.43 8.95 -40.42
CA LEU A 68 -8.47 9.90 -40.96
C LEU A 68 -8.09 9.54 -42.41
N GLU A 69 -7.86 8.25 -42.71
CA GLU A 69 -7.62 7.77 -44.08
C GLU A 69 -8.79 8.06 -45.03
N ARG A 70 -10.02 8.11 -44.51
CA ARG A 70 -11.22 8.51 -45.26
C ARG A 70 -11.38 10.02 -45.42
N GLY A 71 -10.45 10.82 -44.92
CA GLY A 71 -10.46 12.28 -45.01
C GLY A 71 -11.29 12.98 -43.93
N THR A 72 -11.64 12.29 -42.85
CA THR A 72 -12.35 12.94 -41.73
C THR A 72 -11.39 13.81 -40.94
N HIS A 73 -11.79 15.05 -40.62
CA HIS A 73 -10.93 15.96 -39.84
C HIS A 73 -10.75 15.44 -38.39
N PRO A 74 -9.52 15.40 -37.83
CA PRO A 74 -9.26 14.86 -36.49
C PRO A 74 -10.13 15.46 -35.38
N ILE A 75 -10.37 16.77 -35.42
CA ILE A 75 -11.20 17.48 -34.44
C ILE A 75 -12.63 16.92 -34.41
N ARG A 76 -13.22 16.58 -35.57
CA ARG A 76 -14.56 15.98 -35.62
C ARG A 76 -14.61 14.59 -35.01
N ILE A 77 -13.52 13.83 -35.12
CA ILE A 77 -13.41 12.51 -34.50
C ILE A 77 -13.35 12.66 -32.98
N ALA A 78 -12.55 13.61 -32.49
CA ALA A 78 -12.45 13.90 -31.06
C ALA A 78 -13.80 14.34 -30.46
N GLU A 79 -14.48 15.29 -31.09
CA GLU A 79 -15.84 15.71 -30.71
C GLU A 79 -16.82 14.53 -30.71
N GLY A 80 -16.72 13.66 -31.72
CA GLY A 80 -17.52 12.44 -31.80
C GLY A 80 -17.27 11.47 -30.64
N TYR A 81 -16.03 11.33 -30.18
CA TYR A 81 -15.69 10.51 -29.02
C TYR A 81 -16.20 11.10 -27.71
N GLU A 82 -16.19 12.42 -27.53
CA GLU A 82 -16.80 13.06 -26.35
C GLU A 82 -18.31 12.78 -26.28
N VAL A 83 -19.02 12.92 -27.41
CA VAL A 83 -20.45 12.62 -27.49
C VAL A 83 -20.72 11.14 -27.24
N ALA A 84 -19.91 10.24 -27.83
CA ALA A 84 -20.04 8.81 -27.62
C ALA A 84 -19.78 8.41 -26.16
N SER A 85 -18.80 9.02 -25.51
CA SER A 85 -18.49 8.79 -24.09
C SER A 85 -19.67 9.12 -23.19
N ARG A 86 -20.34 10.26 -23.43
CA ARG A 86 -21.55 10.63 -22.66
C ARG A 86 -22.67 9.61 -22.82
N ILE A 87 -22.97 9.19 -24.04
CA ILE A 87 -24.01 8.19 -24.31
C ILE A 87 -23.65 6.83 -23.68
N ALA A 88 -22.38 6.44 -23.73
CA ALA A 88 -21.90 5.23 -23.09
C ALA A 88 -22.09 5.29 -21.57
N PHE A 89 -21.81 6.43 -20.94
CA PHE A 89 -22.01 6.62 -19.50
C PHE A 89 -23.48 6.53 -19.09
N GLU A 90 -24.38 7.21 -19.83
CA GLU A 90 -25.83 7.10 -19.62
C GLU A 90 -26.33 5.65 -19.73
N HIS A 91 -25.77 4.90 -20.68
CA HIS A 91 -26.08 3.49 -20.84
C HIS A 91 -25.56 2.63 -19.69
N LEU A 92 -24.32 2.90 -19.22
CA LEU A 92 -23.70 2.22 -18.08
C LEU A 92 -24.54 2.40 -16.81
N GLU A 93 -25.03 3.61 -16.54
CA GLU A 93 -25.93 3.87 -15.41
C GLU A 93 -27.20 3.02 -15.50
N ARG A 94 -27.78 2.90 -16.69
CA ARG A 94 -29.03 2.14 -16.91
C ARG A 94 -28.85 0.63 -16.72
N ILE A 95 -27.69 0.08 -17.11
CA ILE A 95 -27.40 -1.36 -16.92
C ILE A 95 -26.80 -1.68 -15.56
N SER A 96 -26.41 -0.65 -14.78
CA SER A 96 -25.80 -0.84 -13.48
C SER A 96 -26.78 -1.47 -12.50
N HIS A 97 -26.33 -2.51 -11.80
CA HIS A 97 -27.08 -3.15 -10.73
C HIS A 97 -26.43 -2.81 -9.38
N LYS A 98 -27.21 -2.18 -8.50
CA LYS A 98 -26.75 -1.86 -7.15
C LYS A 98 -26.95 -3.07 -6.24
N PHE A 99 -25.87 -3.56 -5.67
CA PHE A 99 -25.91 -4.58 -4.63
C PHE A 99 -26.04 -3.90 -3.26
N VAL A 100 -27.07 -4.28 -2.51
CA VAL A 100 -27.21 -3.86 -1.12
C VAL A 100 -26.36 -4.80 -0.28
N PHE A 101 -25.46 -4.24 0.52
CA PHE A 101 -24.67 -4.97 1.49
C PHE A 101 -24.83 -4.32 2.87
N GLY A 102 -24.65 -5.12 3.92
CA GLY A 102 -24.72 -4.65 5.31
C GLY A 102 -23.54 -5.22 6.11
N SER A 103 -23.40 -4.79 7.37
CA SER A 103 -22.35 -5.29 8.27
C SER A 103 -22.38 -6.82 8.44
N THR A 104 -23.56 -7.42 8.31
CA THR A 104 -23.79 -8.85 8.52
C THR A 104 -23.77 -9.66 7.23
N ASP A 105 -24.05 -9.03 6.09
CA ASP A 105 -24.09 -9.68 4.77
C ASP A 105 -22.97 -9.16 3.88
N VAL A 106 -21.84 -9.84 3.96
CA VAL A 106 -20.61 -9.57 3.20
C VAL A 106 -20.48 -10.48 1.98
N GLU A 107 -21.43 -11.39 1.74
CA GLU A 107 -21.37 -12.37 0.67
C GLU A 107 -21.24 -11.74 -0.73
N PRO A 108 -21.98 -10.65 -1.06
CA PRO A 108 -21.80 -9.96 -2.34
C PRO A 108 -20.37 -9.41 -2.52
N LEU A 109 -19.77 -8.89 -1.44
CA LEU A 109 -18.40 -8.38 -1.47
C LEU A 109 -17.38 -9.50 -1.66
N ILE A 110 -17.63 -10.67 -1.05
CA ILE A 110 -16.81 -11.86 -1.26
C ILE A 110 -16.92 -12.30 -2.74
N GLN A 111 -18.10 -12.31 -3.33
CA GLN A 111 -18.28 -12.65 -4.74
C GLN A 111 -17.56 -11.67 -5.68
N THR A 112 -17.64 -10.37 -5.42
CA THR A 112 -16.87 -9.37 -6.19
C THR A 112 -15.36 -9.59 -6.06
N CYS A 113 -14.89 -9.82 -4.84
CA CYS A 113 -13.49 -10.12 -4.56
C CYS A 113 -13.02 -11.43 -5.22
N MET A 114 -13.90 -12.43 -5.31
CA MET A 114 -13.65 -13.68 -6.03
C MET A 114 -13.38 -13.40 -7.51
N THR A 115 -14.19 -12.56 -8.15
CA THR A 115 -14.02 -12.21 -9.56
C THR A 115 -12.72 -11.45 -9.78
N THR A 116 -12.40 -10.43 -8.98
CA THR A 116 -11.20 -9.61 -9.19
C THR A 116 -9.91 -10.37 -8.91
N LEU A 117 -9.83 -11.12 -7.79
CA LEU A 117 -8.64 -11.88 -7.43
C LEU A 117 -8.42 -13.11 -8.30
N SER A 118 -9.44 -13.59 -9.03
CA SER A 118 -9.32 -14.78 -9.89
C SER A 118 -8.31 -14.63 -11.02
N SER A 119 -8.03 -13.38 -11.43
CA SER A 119 -7.07 -13.04 -12.50
C SER A 119 -5.61 -12.95 -12.02
N LYS A 120 -5.39 -13.00 -10.69
CA LYS A 120 -4.06 -12.89 -10.05
C LYS A 120 -3.63 -14.25 -9.47
N ILE A 121 -2.32 -14.45 -9.31
CA ILE A 121 -1.69 -15.72 -8.89
C ILE A 121 -2.20 -16.23 -7.52
N VAL A 122 -2.74 -15.33 -6.67
CA VAL A 122 -3.22 -15.61 -5.31
C VAL A 122 -4.64 -16.21 -5.31
N ASN A 123 -4.83 -17.30 -6.04
CA ASN A 123 -6.17 -17.74 -6.45
C ASN A 123 -6.87 -18.69 -5.47
N ARG A 124 -6.36 -18.96 -4.26
CA ARG A 124 -6.93 -20.03 -3.41
C ARG A 124 -7.32 -19.70 -1.96
N CYS A 125 -6.61 -18.84 -1.23
CA CYS A 125 -6.80 -18.79 0.24
C CYS A 125 -7.11 -17.42 0.88
N LYS A 126 -7.06 -16.29 0.15
CA LYS A 126 -7.06 -14.95 0.81
C LYS A 126 -8.27 -14.05 0.55
N ARG A 127 -9.27 -14.56 -0.17
CA ARG A 127 -10.39 -13.74 -0.67
C ARG A 127 -11.28 -13.22 0.45
N SER A 128 -11.55 -14.07 1.45
CA SER A 128 -12.30 -13.68 2.64
C SER A 128 -11.49 -12.79 3.59
N LEU A 129 -10.16 -12.88 3.59
CA LEU A 129 -9.30 -12.04 4.42
C LEU A 129 -9.31 -10.59 3.95
N ALA A 130 -9.22 -10.36 2.64
CA ALA A 130 -9.26 -9.01 2.07
C ALA A 130 -10.59 -8.31 2.40
N VAL A 131 -11.73 -9.00 2.23
CA VAL A 131 -13.04 -8.43 2.56
C VAL A 131 -13.15 -8.13 4.06
N LYS A 132 -12.69 -9.04 4.93
CA LYS A 132 -12.70 -8.81 6.39
C LYS A 132 -11.84 -7.62 6.79
N ALA A 133 -10.68 -7.43 6.16
CA ALA A 133 -9.81 -6.29 6.42
C ALA A 133 -10.48 -4.95 6.06
N VAL A 134 -11.13 -4.90 4.89
CA VAL A 134 -11.85 -3.70 4.44
C VAL A 134 -13.05 -3.41 5.34
N VAL A 135 -13.84 -4.42 5.68
CA VAL A 135 -15.02 -4.26 6.56
C VAL A 135 -14.64 -3.80 7.96
N ALA A 136 -13.47 -4.21 8.48
CA ALA A 136 -12.99 -3.78 9.78
C ALA A 136 -12.65 -2.27 9.85
N VAL A 137 -12.34 -1.67 8.71
CA VAL A 137 -11.91 -0.26 8.60
C VAL A 137 -13.01 0.63 8.00
N ALA A 138 -13.98 0.03 7.30
CA ALA A 138 -15.05 0.76 6.63
C ALA A 138 -15.95 1.51 7.62
N ASP A 139 -16.17 2.81 7.35
CA ASP A 139 -17.20 3.58 8.02
C ASP A 139 -18.51 3.42 7.23
N LEU A 140 -19.42 2.61 7.77
CA LEU A 140 -20.71 2.31 7.13
C LEU A 140 -21.67 3.50 7.12
N GLU A 141 -21.50 4.47 8.02
CA GLU A 141 -22.35 5.67 8.06
C GLU A 141 -21.94 6.65 6.95
N ARG A 142 -20.63 6.87 6.80
CA ARG A 142 -20.07 7.73 5.74
C ARG A 142 -19.95 7.04 4.39
N LYS A 143 -20.05 5.71 4.36
CA LYS A 143 -19.78 4.85 3.19
C LYS A 143 -18.41 5.12 2.59
N ASP A 144 -17.43 5.31 3.46
CA ASP A 144 -16.06 5.62 3.08
C ASP A 144 -15.11 4.61 3.72
N VAL A 145 -14.00 4.36 3.04
CA VAL A 145 -12.97 3.41 3.47
C VAL A 145 -11.63 4.09 3.36
N ASN A 146 -11.00 4.35 4.52
CA ASN A 146 -9.63 4.83 4.53
C ASN A 146 -8.64 3.66 4.41
N LEU A 147 -8.09 3.46 3.21
CA LEU A 147 -7.14 2.39 2.94
C LEU A 147 -5.80 2.55 3.69
N ASP A 148 -5.45 3.76 4.14
CA ASP A 148 -4.21 4.00 4.91
C ASP A 148 -4.20 3.28 6.27
N LEU A 149 -5.38 2.93 6.79
CA LEU A 149 -5.52 2.16 8.03
C LEU A 149 -5.24 0.66 7.83
N ILE A 150 -5.14 0.20 6.57
CA ILE A 150 -4.82 -1.19 6.23
C ILE A 150 -3.36 -1.25 5.79
N LYS A 151 -2.52 -1.86 6.63
CA LYS A 151 -1.11 -2.09 6.29
C LYS A 151 -0.89 -3.53 5.83
N VAL A 152 -0.35 -3.70 4.63
CA VAL A 152 0.08 -5.00 4.11
C VAL A 152 1.56 -5.21 4.46
N GLU A 153 1.84 -6.12 5.40
CA GLU A 153 3.19 -6.46 5.84
C GLU A 153 3.58 -7.85 5.34
N GLY A 154 4.68 -7.95 4.59
CA GLY A 154 5.18 -9.21 4.04
C GLY A 154 6.42 -9.70 4.77
N LYS A 155 6.34 -10.84 5.47
CA LYS A 155 7.51 -11.52 6.06
C LYS A 155 7.92 -12.73 5.24
N VAL A 156 9.21 -12.85 4.96
CA VAL A 156 9.79 -13.99 4.25
C VAL A 156 9.91 -15.21 5.17
N GLY A 157 9.83 -16.42 4.60
CA GLY A 157 10.04 -17.69 5.32
C GLY A 157 8.81 -18.59 5.45
N GLY A 158 7.63 -18.11 5.07
CA GLY A 158 6.38 -18.89 4.99
C GLY A 158 5.91 -19.13 3.55
N LYS A 159 4.81 -19.86 3.41
CA LYS A 159 4.11 -19.98 2.13
C LYS A 159 3.10 -18.84 1.96
N PRO A 160 2.71 -18.48 0.73
CA PRO A 160 1.66 -17.48 0.54
C PRO A 160 0.34 -17.90 1.17
N GLU A 161 0.07 -19.19 1.37
CA GLU A 161 -1.15 -19.64 2.06
C GLU A 161 -1.17 -19.29 3.56
N ASP A 162 -0.02 -19.06 4.19
CA ASP A 162 0.12 -18.82 5.64
C ASP A 162 -0.17 -17.35 6.02
N THR A 163 -0.89 -16.61 5.17
CA THR A 163 -1.23 -15.21 5.45
C THR A 163 -2.46 -15.11 6.32
N GLU A 164 -2.35 -14.33 7.38
CA GLU A 164 -3.41 -14.12 8.35
C GLU A 164 -3.78 -12.62 8.44
N LEU A 165 -5.03 -12.35 8.82
CA LEU A 165 -5.49 -11.00 9.12
C LEU A 165 -5.28 -10.72 10.61
N ILE A 166 -4.55 -9.66 10.92
CA ILE A 166 -4.27 -9.23 12.28
C ILE A 166 -5.09 -7.97 12.57
N TYR A 167 -5.97 -8.05 13.58
CA TYR A 167 -6.73 -6.90 14.08
C TYR A 167 -5.84 -6.08 15.01
N GLY A 168 -4.94 -5.28 14.44
CA GLY A 168 -3.99 -4.49 15.18
C GLY A 168 -2.81 -4.06 14.31
N ILE A 169 -1.66 -3.81 14.95
CA ILE A 169 -0.45 -3.37 14.26
C ILE A 169 0.63 -4.43 14.42
N VAL A 170 1.25 -4.80 13.30
CA VAL A 170 2.46 -5.62 13.29
C VAL A 170 3.67 -4.68 13.26
N VAL A 171 4.54 -4.82 14.25
CA VAL A 171 5.82 -4.12 14.30
C VAL A 171 6.92 -5.16 14.17
N ASP A 172 7.75 -5.03 13.13
CA ASP A 172 8.92 -5.89 12.97
C ASP A 172 10.07 -5.37 13.84
N LYS A 173 10.10 -5.83 15.09
CA LYS A 173 11.13 -5.44 16.05
C LYS A 173 11.58 -6.64 16.88
N ASP A 174 12.90 -6.83 16.92
CA ASP A 174 13.51 -7.84 17.77
C ASP A 174 13.59 -7.38 19.23
N MET A 175 13.47 -8.35 20.13
CA MET A 175 13.71 -8.14 21.56
C MET A 175 15.21 -7.90 21.79
N SER A 176 15.55 -6.74 22.37
CA SER A 176 16.95 -6.33 22.52
C SER A 176 17.72 -7.13 23.59
N HIS A 177 17.01 -7.66 24.59
CA HIS A 177 17.61 -8.39 25.71
C HIS A 177 17.02 -9.80 25.83
N PRO A 178 17.84 -10.87 25.96
CA PRO A 178 17.37 -12.24 26.17
C PRO A 178 16.39 -12.43 27.35
N PRO A 179 16.52 -11.74 28.50
CA PRO A 179 15.55 -11.86 29.61
C PRO A 179 14.22 -11.12 29.36
N MET A 180 14.06 -10.39 28.25
CA MET A 180 12.80 -9.71 27.92
C MET A 180 11.72 -10.75 27.60
N PRO A 181 10.50 -10.62 28.15
CA PRO A 181 9.43 -11.57 27.91
C PRO A 181 9.06 -11.63 26.42
N LYS A 182 9.00 -12.85 25.87
CA LYS A 182 8.65 -13.08 24.46
C LYS A 182 7.16 -12.98 24.18
N GLN A 183 6.34 -13.25 25.20
CA GLN A 183 4.89 -13.14 25.12
C GLN A 183 4.41 -12.39 26.35
N ILE A 184 3.62 -11.35 26.13
CA ILE A 184 3.00 -10.54 27.17
C ILE A 184 1.49 -10.55 26.87
N GLN A 185 0.68 -10.87 27.88
CA GLN A 185 -0.78 -10.84 27.80
C GLN A 185 -1.28 -9.69 28.67
N ASP A 186 -2.38 -9.05 28.26
CA ASP A 186 -3.04 -7.96 28.99
C ASP A 186 -2.07 -6.83 29.41
N THR A 187 -1.46 -6.18 28.42
CA THR A 187 -0.46 -5.13 28.65
C THR A 187 -0.93 -3.78 28.12
N ASN A 188 -0.60 -2.74 28.88
CA ASN A 188 -0.69 -1.37 28.40
C ASN A 188 0.43 -1.11 27.39
N ILE A 189 0.07 -0.49 26.27
CA ILE A 189 1.01 -0.07 25.22
C ILE A 189 1.19 1.43 25.34
N THR A 190 2.43 1.89 25.46
CA THR A 190 2.75 3.32 25.46
C THR A 190 3.41 3.71 24.16
N ILE A 191 2.83 4.66 23.44
CA ILE A 191 3.39 5.21 22.21
C ILE A 191 4.30 6.37 22.58
N LEU A 192 5.61 6.17 22.43
CA LEU A 192 6.62 7.18 22.72
C LEU A 192 7.19 7.73 21.42
N THR A 193 7.18 9.05 21.27
CA THR A 193 7.84 9.76 20.16
C THR A 193 9.24 10.23 20.54
N CYS A 194 9.62 10.14 21.82
CA CYS A 194 10.93 10.53 22.30
C CYS A 194 11.98 9.41 22.09
N PRO A 195 13.23 9.75 21.76
CA PRO A 195 14.30 8.77 21.62
C PRO A 195 14.67 8.18 22.98
N PHE A 196 14.73 6.85 23.04
CA PHE A 196 15.17 6.11 24.23
C PHE A 196 16.69 5.86 24.28
N GLU A 197 17.39 6.27 23.21
CA GLU A 197 18.84 6.18 23.08
C GLU A 197 19.50 7.54 23.38
N PRO A 198 20.75 7.55 23.87
CA PRO A 198 21.49 8.78 24.05
C PRO A 198 21.60 9.52 22.71
N LEU A 199 21.03 10.73 22.67
CA LEU A 199 21.06 11.60 21.50
C LEU A 199 22.52 11.83 21.07
N LYS A 200 22.86 11.35 19.86
CA LYS A 200 24.11 11.75 19.22
C LYS A 200 23.99 13.24 18.90
N PRO A 201 24.86 14.10 19.44
CA PRO A 201 24.79 15.52 19.13
C PRO A 201 24.99 15.72 17.62
N LYS A 202 24.15 16.56 17.01
CA LYS A 202 24.22 16.85 15.56
C LYS A 202 25.52 17.57 15.17
N THR A 203 26.15 18.23 16.13
CA THR A 203 27.42 18.93 16.01
C THR A 203 28.57 18.09 16.53
N ASN A 204 29.70 18.13 15.83
CA ASN A 204 30.94 17.49 16.25
C ASN A 204 31.47 18.14 17.53
N HIS A 205 31.11 17.60 18.68
CA HIS A 205 31.74 17.93 19.96
C HIS A 205 32.91 16.99 20.19
N LYS A 206 34.11 17.55 20.30
CA LYS A 206 35.27 16.84 20.83
C LYS A 206 35.19 16.86 22.34
N VAL A 207 35.18 15.68 22.94
CA VAL A 207 35.25 15.52 24.40
C VAL A 207 36.63 14.94 24.69
N ASP A 208 37.53 15.77 25.20
CA ASP A 208 38.87 15.36 25.60
C ASP A 208 38.82 14.82 27.03
N ILE A 209 39.27 13.56 27.22
CA ILE A 209 39.21 12.85 28.50
C ILE A 209 40.63 12.51 28.94
N ASP A 210 41.16 13.27 29.90
CA ASP A 210 42.55 13.11 30.35
C ASP A 210 42.73 12.05 31.45
N THR A 211 41.65 11.66 32.15
CA THR A 211 41.73 10.86 33.38
C THR A 211 40.65 9.79 33.41
N VAL A 212 40.99 8.61 33.95
CA VAL A 212 40.07 7.47 34.12
C VAL A 212 38.85 7.85 34.97
N GLU A 213 39.03 8.71 35.98
CA GLU A 213 37.94 9.20 36.84
C GLU A 213 36.93 10.07 36.07
N LYS A 214 37.40 10.92 35.15
CA LYS A 214 36.54 11.73 34.27
C LYS A 214 35.70 10.84 33.35
N PHE A 215 36.28 9.75 32.84
CA PHE A 215 35.56 8.76 32.02
C PHE A 215 34.44 8.06 32.81
N GLN A 216 34.73 7.61 34.03
CA GLN A 216 33.72 6.97 34.90
C GLN A 216 32.58 7.94 35.26
N THR A 217 32.91 9.20 35.52
CA THR A 217 31.92 10.25 35.81
C THR A 217 31.01 10.52 34.61
N LEU A 218 31.57 10.61 33.40
CA LEU A 218 30.80 10.81 32.17
C LEU A 218 29.87 9.63 31.89
N ARG A 219 30.36 8.40 32.06
CA ARG A 219 29.54 7.18 31.95
C ARG A 219 28.40 7.17 32.97
N GLY A 220 28.67 7.56 34.21
CA GLY A 220 27.64 7.68 35.26
C GLY A 220 26.61 8.77 34.98
N GLY A 221 27.05 9.90 34.41
CA GLY A 221 26.17 11.00 34.00
C GLY A 221 25.20 10.60 32.89
N LEU A 222 25.70 9.92 31.83
CA LEU A 222 24.86 9.38 30.76
C LEU A 222 23.83 8.38 31.30
N TRP A 223 24.24 7.53 32.24
CA TRP A 223 23.34 6.58 32.89
C TRP A 223 22.25 7.27 33.72
N LYS A 224 22.59 8.31 34.48
CA LYS A 224 21.61 9.10 35.24
C LYS A 224 20.55 9.74 34.34
N VAL A 225 20.96 10.25 33.18
CA VAL A 225 20.00 10.78 32.20
C VAL A 225 19.03 9.67 31.82
N ILE A 226 19.52 8.54 31.30
CA ILE A 226 18.67 7.41 30.87
C ILE A 226 17.72 6.94 31.99
N CYS A 227 18.22 6.79 33.23
CA CYS A 227 17.41 6.43 34.39
C CYS A 227 16.29 7.45 34.68
N SER A 228 16.55 8.75 34.49
CA SER A 228 15.52 9.78 34.65
C SER A 228 14.40 9.62 33.63
N TRP A 229 14.73 9.37 32.35
CA TRP A 229 13.73 9.13 31.31
C TRP A 229 12.91 7.86 31.56
N LEU A 230 13.57 6.77 31.98
CA LEU A 230 12.92 5.53 32.39
C LEU A 230 11.97 5.74 33.56
N SER A 231 12.39 6.49 34.59
CA SER A 231 11.54 6.79 35.74
C SER A 231 10.32 7.62 35.36
N ILE A 232 10.47 8.57 34.42
CA ILE A 232 9.34 9.35 33.90
C ILE A 232 8.39 8.43 33.14
N ALA A 233 8.89 7.62 32.20
CA ALA A 233 8.06 6.68 31.44
C ALA A 233 7.30 5.70 32.36
N TYR A 234 7.97 5.17 33.39
CA TYR A 234 7.37 4.28 34.36
C TYR A 234 6.31 4.97 35.23
N SER A 235 6.55 6.23 35.62
CA SER A 235 5.56 7.02 36.38
C SER A 235 4.31 7.29 35.55
N PHE A 236 4.45 7.57 34.25
CA PHE A 236 3.31 7.73 33.34
C PHE A 236 2.51 6.43 33.20
N LEU A 237 3.19 5.30 33.03
CA LEU A 237 2.54 3.98 32.96
C LEU A 237 1.77 3.63 34.23
N SER A 238 2.32 3.94 35.41
CA SER A 238 1.67 3.68 36.71
C SER A 238 0.52 4.63 37.02
N CYS A 239 0.42 5.78 36.36
CA CYS A 239 -0.63 6.77 36.59
C CYS A 239 -1.88 6.50 35.71
N LEU A 240 -1.73 5.67 34.68
CA LEU A 240 -2.79 5.27 33.75
C LEU A 240 -3.51 3.96 34.13
N THR A 241 -3.02 3.26 35.17
CA THR A 241 -3.66 2.09 35.81
C THR A 241 -4.41 2.50 37.06
#